data_AF-A0A965CBQ8-F1
#
_entry.id   AF-A0A965CBQ8-F1
#
_cell.length_a   1.000
_cell.length_b   1.000
_cell.length_c   1.000
_cell.angle_alpha   90.00
_cell.angle_beta   90.00
_cell.angle_gamma   90.00
#
_symmetry.space_group_name_H-M   'P 1'
#
loop_
_entity.id
_entity.type
_entity.pdbx_description
1 polymer ?
#
loop_
_entity_poly.entity_id
_entity_poly.type
_entity_poly.pdbx_seq_one_letter_code
_entity_poly.pdbx_strand_id
1 'polypeptide(L)'
;MKYILILALALGGCTTTVPVTQRFPIAPETLLEHCKLLKSAPQAVELSEFIKIVVDNYTEYHICSANNSAWIEWYKTQQRIFNKE
;
A
#
# COMPACT_ATOMS: atom_id res chain seq x y z
N MET A 1 24.32 48.60 -16.27
CA MET A 1 24.53 48.20 -14.86
C MET A 1 23.20 47.93 -14.13
N LYS A 2 22.31 48.92 -13.94
CA LYS A 2 21.03 48.78 -13.20
C LYS A 2 20.10 47.65 -13.69
N TYR A 3 19.97 47.45 -15.01
CA TYR A 3 19.10 46.41 -15.59
C TYR A 3 19.69 45.00 -15.49
N ILE A 4 21.01 44.86 -15.43
CA ILE A 4 21.70 43.57 -15.29
C ILE A 4 21.46 42.99 -13.89
N LEU A 5 21.45 43.85 -12.87
CA LEU A 5 21.20 43.44 -11.49
C LEU A 5 19.77 42.94 -11.28
N ILE A 6 18.79 43.58 -11.92
CA ILE A 6 17.36 43.20 -11.87
C ILE A 6 17.14 41.86 -12.59
N LEU A 7 17.81 41.65 -13.74
CA LEU A 7 17.76 40.39 -14.46
C LEU A 7 18.39 39.23 -13.67
N ALA A 8 19.51 39.48 -13.00
CA ALA A 8 20.17 38.50 -12.13
C ALA A 8 19.31 38.12 -10.91
N LEU A 9 18.63 39.10 -10.29
CA LEU A 9 17.70 38.82 -9.19
C LEU A 9 16.46 38.03 -9.66
N ALA A 10 15.94 38.33 -10.85
CA ALA A 10 14.79 37.62 -11.42
C ALA A 10 15.11 36.15 -11.78
N LEU A 11 16.36 35.85 -12.16
CA LEU A 11 16.83 34.49 -12.48
C LEU A 11 17.26 33.69 -11.24
N GLY A 12 17.44 34.33 -10.08
CA GLY A 12 17.88 33.68 -8.84
C GLY A 12 16.80 32.83 -8.14
N GLY A 13 15.54 32.88 -8.59
CA GLY A 13 14.43 32.12 -7.98
C GLY A 13 14.47 30.60 -8.23
N CYS A 14 15.27 30.12 -9.19
CA CYS A 14 15.36 28.70 -9.51
C CYS A 14 16.43 27.93 -8.69
N THR A 15 17.19 28.62 -7.81
CA THR A 15 18.27 28.00 -7.04
C THR A 15 17.82 27.48 -5.67
N THR A 16 16.54 27.64 -5.30
CA THR A 16 16.00 26.96 -4.14
C THR A 16 15.85 25.47 -4.47
N THR A 17 16.86 24.68 -4.12
CA THR A 17 16.73 23.23 -4.01
C THR A 17 15.74 22.94 -2.88
N VAL A 18 14.45 22.98 -3.20
CA VAL A 18 13.42 22.45 -2.31
C VAL A 18 13.82 20.99 -2.08
N PRO A 19 13.99 20.54 -0.83
CA PRO A 19 14.33 19.15 -0.57
C PRO A 19 13.07 18.33 -0.81
N VAL A 20 12.74 18.10 -2.09
CA VAL A 20 11.76 17.12 -2.50
C VAL A 20 12.46 15.76 -2.46
N THR A 21 12.93 15.38 -1.27
CA THR A 21 13.32 13.99 -1.05
C THR A 21 12.02 13.21 -0.93
N GLN A 22 11.62 12.58 -2.03
CA GLN A 22 10.48 11.70 -2.05
C GLN A 22 10.69 10.63 -0.97
N ARG A 23 9.69 10.44 -0.11
CA ARG A 23 9.65 9.33 0.86
C ARG A 23 8.83 8.21 0.26
N PHE A 24 9.23 6.97 0.53
CA PHE A 24 8.40 5.84 0.14
C PHE A 24 7.04 5.95 0.87
N PRO A 25 5.92 5.79 0.15
CA PRO A 25 4.60 5.98 0.75
C PRO A 25 4.29 4.90 1.78
N ILE A 26 3.43 5.25 2.73
CA ILE A 26 2.88 4.32 3.71
C ILE A 26 1.78 3.51 3.02
N ALA A 27 1.79 2.19 3.23
CA ALA A 27 0.79 1.33 2.65
C ALA A 27 -0.60 1.47 3.31
N PRO A 28 -1.68 1.23 2.57
CA PRO A 28 -3.01 1.10 3.16
C PRO A 28 -3.06 0.03 4.26
N GLU A 29 -3.72 0.32 5.38
CA GLU A 29 -3.79 -0.57 6.54
C GLU A 29 -4.35 -1.95 6.18
N THR A 30 -5.35 -2.01 5.30
CA THR A 30 -5.99 -3.26 4.83
C THR A 30 -5.02 -4.21 4.12
N LEU A 31 -3.92 -3.70 3.56
CA LEU A 31 -2.88 -4.51 2.90
C LEU A 31 -1.78 -4.95 3.89
N LEU A 32 -1.78 -4.39 5.09
CA LEU A 32 -0.87 -4.75 6.18
C LEU A 32 -1.52 -5.74 7.16
N GLU A 33 -2.82 -5.98 7.05
CA GLU A 33 -3.53 -6.97 7.84
C GLU A 33 -3.06 -8.39 7.53
N HIS A 34 -2.79 -9.16 8.58
CA HIS A 34 -2.53 -10.58 8.45
C HIS A 34 -3.79 -11.34 8.06
N CYS A 35 -3.61 -12.42 7.30
CA CYS A 35 -4.70 -13.34 7.01
C CYS A 35 -5.27 -13.94 8.29
N LYS A 36 -6.60 -13.99 8.38
CA LYS A 36 -7.27 -14.55 9.55
C LYS A 36 -6.92 -16.03 9.70
N LEU A 37 -6.80 -16.45 10.95
CA LEU A 37 -6.59 -17.86 11.29
C LEU A 37 -7.83 -18.67 10.91
N LEU A 38 -7.61 -19.91 10.47
CA LEU A 38 -8.72 -20.82 10.20
C LEU A 38 -9.53 -21.06 11.47
N LYS A 39 -10.85 -21.00 11.34
CA LYS A 39 -11.80 -21.45 12.34
C LYS A 39 -11.76 -22.97 12.41
N SER A 40 -11.54 -23.50 13.61
CA SER A 40 -11.59 -24.94 13.87
C SER A 40 -13.01 -25.37 14.24
N ALA A 41 -13.40 -26.55 13.74
CA ALA A 41 -14.64 -27.19 14.14
C ALA A 41 -14.44 -28.04 15.42
N PRO A 42 -15.35 -27.99 16.40
CA PRO A 42 -15.31 -28.88 17.55
C PRO A 42 -15.69 -30.33 17.17
N GLN A 43 -15.31 -31.28 18.02
CA GLN A 43 -15.40 -32.72 17.74
C GLN A 43 -16.82 -33.23 17.44
N ALA A 44 -17.85 -32.62 18.05
CA ALA A 44 -19.26 -33.01 17.94
C ALA A 44 -20.10 -31.81 17.48
N VAL A 45 -19.72 -31.21 16.34
CA VAL A 45 -20.47 -30.11 15.71
C VAL A 45 -21.57 -30.67 14.80
N GLU A 46 -22.71 -29.99 14.76
CA GLU A 46 -23.76 -30.29 13.80
C GLU A 46 -23.26 -30.08 12.37
N LEU A 47 -23.66 -30.94 11.42
CA LEU A 47 -23.21 -30.83 10.03
C LEU A 47 -23.49 -29.45 9.42
N SER A 48 -24.66 -28.87 9.74
CA SER A 48 -25.03 -27.55 9.24
C SER A 48 -24.09 -26.44 9.72
N GLU A 49 -23.54 -26.57 10.94
CA GLU A 49 -22.59 -25.63 11.52
C GLU A 49 -21.18 -25.89 10.99
N PHE A 50 -20.79 -27.16 10.80
CA PHE A 50 -19.54 -27.50 10.13
C PHE A 50 -19.44 -26.88 8.73
N ILE A 51 -20.50 -26.99 7.93
CA ILE A 51 -20.53 -26.39 6.59
C ILE A 51 -20.38 -24.86 6.65
N LYS A 52 -20.98 -24.19 7.63
CA LYS A 52 -20.76 -22.74 7.83
C LYS A 52 -19.30 -22.43 8.12
N ILE A 53 -18.63 -23.21 8.98
CA ILE A 53 -17.20 -23.04 9.28
C ILE A 53 -16.35 -23.21 8.02
N VAL A 54 -16.66 -24.20 7.18
CA VAL A 54 -15.95 -24.43 5.91
C VAL A 54 -16.14 -23.24 4.96
N VAL A 55 -17.38 -22.76 4.78
CA VAL A 55 -17.69 -21.61 3.93
C VAL A 55 -16.98 -20.36 4.44
N ASP A 56 -17.05 -20.09 5.74
CA ASP A 56 -16.37 -18.94 6.36
C ASP A 56 -14.86 -18.97 6.11
N ASN A 57 -14.20 -20.11 6.35
CA ASN A 57 -12.77 -20.26 6.10
C ASN A 57 -12.41 -20.06 4.61
N TYR A 58 -13.25 -20.56 3.71
CA TYR A 58 -13.06 -20.38 2.27
C TYR A 58 -13.21 -18.91 1.84
N THR A 59 -14.18 -18.20 2.41
CA THR A 59 -14.37 -16.76 2.19
C THR A 59 -13.18 -15.96 2.69
N GLU A 60 -12.73 -16.20 3.93
CA GLU A 60 -11.58 -15.51 4.52
C GLU A 60 -10.28 -15.78 3.73
N TYR A 61 -10.10 -17.00 3.20
CA TYR A 61 -9.00 -17.31 2.29
C TYR A 61 -8.99 -16.41 1.06
N HIS A 62 -10.14 -16.23 0.39
CA HIS A 62 -10.20 -15.39 -0.82
C HIS A 62 -9.98 -13.92 -0.53
N ILE A 63 -10.46 -13.42 0.61
CA ILE A 63 -10.17 -12.06 1.09
C ILE A 63 -8.66 -11.88 1.30
N CYS A 64 -8.03 -12.80 2.02
CA CYS A 64 -6.58 -12.81 2.24
C CYS A 64 -5.79 -12.84 0.92
N SER A 65 -6.19 -13.69 -0.03
CA SER A 65 -5.54 -13.82 -1.34
C SER A 65 -5.66 -12.54 -2.18
N ALA A 66 -6.83 -11.89 -2.15
CA ALA A 66 -7.03 -10.60 -2.80
C ALA A 66 -6.16 -9.50 -2.18
N ASN A 67 -6.11 -9.40 -0.84
CA ASN A 67 -5.26 -8.43 -0.15
C ASN A 67 -3.78 -8.64 -0.43
N ASN A 68 -3.30 -9.89 -0.41
CA ASN A 68 -1.92 -10.21 -0.76
C ASN A 68 -1.58 -9.81 -2.21
N SER A 69 -2.50 -10.05 -3.15
CA SER A 69 -2.31 -9.64 -4.54
C SER A 69 -2.25 -8.12 -4.68
N ALA A 70 -3.15 -7.41 -4.00
CA ALA A 70 -3.17 -5.95 -3.97
C ALA A 70 -1.92 -5.36 -3.30
N TRP A 71 -1.39 -5.99 -2.25
CA TRP A 71 -0.11 -5.62 -1.64
C TRP A 71 1.05 -5.72 -2.64
N ILE A 72 1.14 -6.84 -3.36
CA ILE A 72 2.18 -7.05 -4.37
C ILE A 72 2.10 -6.00 -5.48
N GLU A 73 0.89 -5.72 -5.97
CA GLU A 73 0.66 -4.72 -7.02
C GLU A 73 1.00 -3.31 -6.55
N TRP A 74 0.49 -2.94 -5.37
CA TRP A 74 0.76 -1.64 -4.75
C TRP A 74 2.27 -1.43 -4.58
N TYR A 75 2.97 -2.38 -3.95
CA TYR A 75 4.40 -2.27 -3.70
C TYR A 75 5.21 -2.10 -5.00
N LYS A 76 4.93 -2.92 -6.03
CA LYS A 76 5.61 -2.81 -7.33
C LYS A 76 5.33 -1.47 -8.00
N THR A 77 4.12 -0.94 -7.83
CA THR A 77 3.74 0.36 -8.38
C THR A 77 4.46 1.49 -7.66
N GLN A 78 4.48 1.47 -6.33
CA GLN A 78 5.20 2.48 -5.54
C GLN A 78 6.70 2.41 -5.77
N GLN A 79 7.29 1.23 -5.89
CA GLN A 79 8.71 1.08 -6.24
C GLN A 79 9.02 1.69 -7.61
N ARG A 80 8.15 1.50 -8.61
CA ARG A 80 8.32 2.09 -9.94
C ARG A 80 8.21 3.61 -9.92
N ILE A 81 7.29 4.17 -9.13
CA ILE A 81 7.15 5.62 -8.96
C ILE A 81 8.37 6.17 -8.22
N PHE A 82 8.77 5.50 -7.15
CA PHE A 82 9.88 5.89 -6.29
C PHE A 82 11.23 5.91 -7.02
N ASN A 83 11.48 4.94 -7.90
CA ASN A 83 12.75 4.79 -8.62
C ASN A 83 12.80 5.54 -9.97
N LYS A 84 11.67 6.10 -10.45
CA LYS A 84 11.63 6.88 -11.71
C LYS A 84 11.97 8.36 -11.50
N GLU A 85 12.01 8.82 -10.26
CA GLU A 85 12.63 10.08 -9.84
C GLU A 85 14.09 9.86 -9.46
#